data_AF-R5D181-F1
#
_entry.id   AF-R5D181-F1
#
_cell.length_a   1.000
_cell.length_b   1.000
_cell.length_c   1.000
_cell.angle_alpha   90.00
_cell.angle_beta   90.00
_cell.angle_gamma   90.00
#
_symmetry.space_group_name_H-M   'P 1'
#
loop_
_entity.id
_entity.type
_entity.pdbx_description
1 polymer ?
#
loop_
_entity_poly.entity_id
_entity_poly.type
_entity_poly.pdbx_seq_one_letter_code
_entity_poly.pdbx_strand_id
1 'polypeptide(L)'
;MLGKLNSYIGEYYDSARLDIKEECPKNKLSDTLITKVLMGALGCLPAYDRYFIMGVKHQNVTTGLYNMKSLLKLVDFYEENKTQLEATRKTLTVEGLPYPQMKMLDMGFWQIGFELDSNKGLQIAH
;
A
#
# COMPACT_ATOMS: atom_id res chain seq x y z
N MET A 1 -0.54 14.14 11.31
CA MET A 1 -1.30 14.08 10.04
C MET A 1 -1.77 12.65 9.76
N LEU A 2 -0.88 11.67 9.58
CA LEU A 2 -1.23 10.25 9.33
C LEU A 2 -2.24 9.65 10.32
N GLY A 3 -2.01 9.85 11.63
CA GLY A 3 -2.93 9.35 12.66
C GLY A 3 -4.35 9.90 12.53
N LYS A 4 -4.51 11.19 12.18
CA LYS A 4 -5.83 11.79 11.98
C LYS A 4 -6.55 11.19 10.76
N LEU A 5 -5.82 10.96 9.68
CA LEU A 5 -6.37 10.33 8.46
C LEU A 5 -6.78 8.88 8.72
N ASN A 6 -5.95 8.11 9.44
CA ASN A 6 -6.27 6.74 9.81
C ASN A 6 -7.50 6.66 10.72
N SER A 7 -7.59 7.55 11.73
CA SER A 7 -8.77 7.62 12.60
C SER A 7 -10.03 7.94 11.80
N TYR A 8 -9.98 8.95 10.92
CA TYR A 8 -11.13 9.33 10.10
C TYR A 8 -11.62 8.19 9.20
N ILE A 9 -10.72 7.53 8.46
CA ILE A 9 -11.08 6.40 7.60
C ILE A 9 -11.58 5.22 8.44
N GLY A 10 -10.96 4.98 9.60
CA GLY A 10 -11.37 3.92 10.53
C GLY A 10 -12.80 4.12 11.01
N GLU A 11 -13.12 5.32 11.53
CA GLU A 11 -14.46 5.68 12.01
C GLU A 11 -15.50 5.63 10.89
N TYR A 12 -15.20 6.21 9.72
CA TYR A 12 -16.09 6.21 8.57
C TYR A 12 -16.42 4.77 8.13
N TYR A 13 -15.40 3.93 7.99
CA TYR A 13 -15.58 2.58 7.50
C TYR A 13 -16.22 1.65 8.54
N ASP A 14 -15.95 1.85 9.84
CA ASP A 14 -16.64 1.13 10.90
C ASP A 14 -18.13 1.49 10.95
N SER A 15 -18.49 2.77 10.77
CA SER A 15 -19.91 3.17 10.62
C SER A 15 -20.58 2.45 9.46
N ALA A 16 -19.97 2.48 8.26
CA ALA A 16 -20.52 1.83 7.08
C ALA A 16 -20.67 0.30 7.25
N ARG A 17 -19.79 -0.35 8.01
CA ARG A 17 -19.89 -1.79 8.29
C ARG A 17 -21.05 -2.14 9.22
N LEU A 18 -21.36 -1.27 10.18
CA LEU A 18 -22.47 -1.45 11.11
C LEU A 18 -23.82 -1.28 10.41
N ASP A 19 -23.90 -0.40 9.41
CA ASP A 19 -25.13 -0.19 8.64
C ASP A 19 -25.49 -1.39 7.75
N ILE A 20 -24.49 -2.18 7.34
CA ILE A 20 -24.67 -3.31 6.42
C ILE A 20 -24.78 -4.66 7.16
N LYS A 21 -24.12 -4.80 8.30
CA LYS A 21 -24.09 -6.08 9.04
C LYS A 21 -25.12 -6.10 10.16
N GLU A 22 -25.86 -7.21 10.23
CA GLU A 22 -26.74 -7.51 11.37
C GLU A 22 -25.96 -7.69 12.69
N GLU A 23 -24.65 -7.99 12.63
CA GLU A 23 -23.78 -8.17 13.79
C GLU A 23 -22.56 -7.24 13.81
N CYS A 24 -22.27 -6.67 14.99
CA CYS A 24 -21.09 -5.86 15.25
C CYS A 24 -19.79 -6.63 14.94
N PRO A 25 -18.89 -6.08 14.09
CA PRO A 25 -17.60 -6.69 13.84
C PRO A 25 -16.76 -6.83 15.12
N LYS A 26 -16.28 -8.05 15.42
CA LYS A 26 -15.44 -8.31 16.60
C LYS A 26 -14.02 -7.74 16.50
N ASN A 27 -13.54 -7.49 15.28
CA ASN A 27 -12.17 -7.04 15.02
C ASN A 27 -12.15 -5.59 14.55
N LYS A 28 -11.21 -4.82 15.13
CA LYS A 28 -10.83 -3.50 14.61
C LYS A 28 -10.31 -3.63 13.18
N LEU A 29 -10.46 -2.55 12.41
CA LEU A 29 -9.90 -2.47 11.07
C LEU A 29 -8.38 -2.62 11.11
N SER A 30 -7.83 -3.43 10.21
CA SER A 30 -6.39 -3.58 10.08
C SER A 30 -5.80 -2.42 9.30
N ASP A 31 -4.54 -2.09 9.60
CA ASP A 31 -3.78 -1.10 8.83
C ASP A 31 -3.73 -1.44 7.33
N THR A 32 -3.67 -2.73 6.98
CA THR A 32 -3.75 -3.18 5.59
C THR A 32 -5.06 -2.76 4.91
N LEU A 33 -6.20 -2.86 5.60
CA LEU A 33 -7.47 -2.44 5.02
C LEU A 33 -7.54 -0.92 4.87
N ILE A 34 -7.13 -0.17 5.90
CA ILE A 34 -7.09 1.30 5.87
C ILE A 34 -6.19 1.79 4.72
N THR A 35 -4.99 1.24 4.61
CA THR A 35 -4.04 1.62 3.55
C THR A 35 -4.52 1.22 2.16
N LYS A 36 -5.23 0.10 2.00
CA LYS A 36 -5.89 -0.26 0.72
C LYS A 36 -6.95 0.75 0.29
N VAL A 37 -7.77 1.25 1.23
CA VAL A 37 -8.75 2.30 0.95
C VAL A 37 -8.05 3.58 0.52
N LEU A 38 -7.01 4.00 1.24
CA LEU A 38 -6.25 5.21 0.92
C LEU A 38 -5.49 5.08 -0.42
N MET A 39 -4.94 3.91 -0.73
CA MET A 39 -4.32 3.62 -2.03
C MET A 39 -5.35 3.67 -3.17
N GLY A 40 -6.50 3.02 -2.99
CA GLY A 40 -7.54 2.94 -4.02
C GLY A 40 -8.22 4.28 -4.30
N ALA A 41 -8.56 5.03 -3.24
CA ALA A 41 -9.31 6.28 -3.37
C ALA A 41 -8.43 7.49 -3.70
N LEU A 42 -7.23 7.58 -3.11
CA LEU A 42 -6.38 8.76 -3.21
C LEU A 42 -5.02 8.49 -3.86
N GLY A 43 -4.57 7.23 -3.90
CA GLY A 43 -3.23 6.88 -4.38
C GLY A 43 -2.10 7.54 -3.60
N CYS A 44 -2.36 7.99 -2.36
CA CYS A 44 -1.43 8.75 -1.52
C CYS A 44 -0.56 7.87 -0.63
N LEU A 45 -0.90 6.60 -0.49
CA LEU A 45 -0.17 5.59 0.25
C LEU A 45 -0.18 4.28 -0.55
N PRO A 46 0.85 3.42 -0.41
CA PRO A 46 0.78 2.05 -0.87
C PRO A 46 -0.15 1.23 0.03
N ALA A 47 -0.72 0.16 -0.52
CA ALA A 47 -1.42 -0.84 0.25
C ALA A 47 -0.38 -1.67 1.04
N TYR A 48 -0.37 -1.55 2.37
CA TYR A 48 0.51 -2.33 3.24
C TYR A 48 -0.01 -3.77 3.37
N ASP A 49 -0.09 -4.47 2.24
CA ASP A 49 -0.38 -5.90 2.18
C ASP A 49 0.90 -6.75 2.18
N ARG A 50 0.71 -8.07 2.16
CA ARG A 50 1.81 -9.03 2.24
C ARG A 50 2.84 -8.81 1.12
N TYR A 51 2.42 -8.60 -0.12
CA TYR A 51 3.34 -8.54 -1.25
C TYR A 51 4.08 -7.22 -1.32
N PHE A 52 3.40 -6.09 -1.10
CA PHE A 52 4.09 -4.81 -0.95
C PHE A 52 5.15 -4.87 0.16
N ILE A 53 4.78 -5.38 1.34
CA ILE A 53 5.69 -5.52 2.49
C ILE A 53 6.87 -6.44 2.16
N MET A 54 6.64 -7.54 1.45
CA MET A 54 7.70 -8.44 1.00
C MET A 54 8.66 -7.75 0.04
N GLY A 55 8.15 -7.01 -0.95
CA GLY A 55 8.95 -6.30 -1.94
C GLY A 55 9.85 -5.23 -1.32
N VAL A 56 9.29 -4.35 -0.48
CA VAL A 56 10.08 -3.28 0.16
C VAL A 56 11.14 -3.81 1.11
N LYS A 57 10.87 -4.93 1.79
CA LYS A 57 11.85 -5.60 2.65
C LYS A 57 12.95 -6.25 1.83
N HIS A 58 12.59 -6.94 0.75
CA HIS A 58 13.57 -7.60 -0.12
C HIS A 58 14.53 -6.59 -0.77
N GLN A 59 14.01 -5.44 -1.18
CA GLN A 59 14.80 -4.34 -1.74
C GLN A 59 15.47 -3.45 -0.67
N ASN A 60 15.34 -3.80 0.62
CA ASN A 60 15.89 -3.04 1.75
C ASN A 60 15.49 -1.56 1.81
N VAL A 61 14.34 -1.20 1.22
CA VAL A 61 13.86 0.18 1.16
C VAL A 61 13.32 0.62 2.51
N THR A 62 12.51 -0.23 3.15
CA THR A 62 11.96 0.06 4.47
C THR A 62 11.66 -1.22 5.25
N THR A 63 11.35 -1.09 6.54
CA THR A 63 11.07 -2.23 7.42
C THR A 63 9.73 -2.89 7.14
N GLY A 64 8.89 -2.30 6.27
CA GLY A 64 7.54 -2.77 5.96
C GLY A 64 6.51 -2.51 7.05
N LEU A 65 6.87 -1.78 8.11
CA LEU A 65 5.92 -1.34 9.14
C LEU A 65 5.15 -0.12 8.65
N TYR A 66 3.85 -0.04 8.94
CA TYR A 66 3.07 1.14 8.60
C TYR A 66 3.24 2.23 9.67
N ASN A 67 4.11 3.21 9.40
CA ASN A 67 4.31 4.39 10.24
C ASN A 67 5.00 5.50 9.43
N MET A 68 5.01 6.72 9.99
CA MET A 68 5.61 7.88 9.32
C MET A 68 7.07 7.67 8.92
N LYS A 69 7.90 7.03 9.76
CA LYS A 69 9.31 6.78 9.44
C LYS A 69 9.45 5.89 8.20
N SER A 70 8.59 4.89 8.08
CA SER A 70 8.60 3.96 6.95
C SER A 70 8.07 4.60 5.68
N LEU A 71 7.10 5.52 5.78
CA LEU A 71 6.60 6.31 4.65
C LEU A 71 7.65 7.31 4.14
N LEU A 72 8.37 7.99 5.05
CA LEU A 72 9.43 8.92 4.66
C LEU A 72 10.53 8.20 3.86
N LYS A 73 10.91 6.98 4.26
CA LYS A 73 11.85 6.17 3.47
C LYS A 73 11.37 5.85 2.05
N LEU A 74 10.06 5.72 1.83
CA LEU A 74 9.52 5.53 0.47
C LEU A 74 9.62 6.83 -0.34
N VAL A 75 9.42 7.98 0.31
CA VAL A 75 9.62 9.29 -0.32
C VAL A 75 11.08 9.48 -0.69
N ASP A 76 12.01 9.17 0.22
CA ASP A 76 13.45 9.22 -0.03
C ASP A 76 13.82 8.33 -1.22
N PHE A 77 13.35 7.07 -1.22
CA PHE A 77 13.55 6.16 -2.34
C PHE A 77 13.01 6.70 -3.66
N TYR A 78 11.83 7.34 -3.64
CA TYR A 78 11.25 7.93 -4.84
C TYR A 78 12.12 9.06 -5.39
N GLU A 79 12.58 9.97 -4.51
CA GLU A 79 13.39 11.12 -4.90
C GLU A 79 14.78 10.69 -5.42
N GLU A 80 15.41 9.69 -4.79
CA GLU A 80 16.68 9.11 -5.24
C GLU A 80 16.57 8.47 -6.63
N ASN A 81 15.41 7.91 -6.97
CA ASN A 81 15.16 7.22 -8.25
C ASN A 81 14.27 8.01 -9.20
N LYS A 82 14.05 9.30 -8.91
CA LYS A 82 13.04 10.16 -9.55
C LYS A 82 13.13 10.19 -11.06
N THR A 83 14.34 10.30 -11.61
CA THR A 83 14.53 10.39 -13.07
C THR A 83 13.95 9.17 -13.79
N GLN A 84 14.24 7.96 -13.30
CA GLN A 84 13.76 6.72 -13.92
C GLN A 84 12.27 6.51 -13.65
N LEU A 85 11.84 6.76 -12.41
CA LEU A 85 10.44 6.60 -12.01
C LEU A 85 9.54 7.58 -12.76
N GLU A 86 9.88 8.86 -12.82
CA GLU A 86 9.09 9.87 -13.53
C GLU A 86 9.09 9.66 -15.04
N ALA A 87 10.18 9.17 -15.64
CA ALA A 87 10.19 8.83 -17.07
C ALA A 87 9.12 7.79 -17.41
N THR A 88 8.92 6.80 -16.54
CA THR A 88 7.87 5.78 -16.69
C THR A 88 6.51 6.32 -16.26
N ARG A 89 6.40 6.98 -15.10
CA ARG A 89 5.14 7.49 -14.56
C ARG A 89 4.43 8.44 -15.52
N LYS A 90 5.18 9.27 -16.24
CA LYS A 90 4.63 10.24 -17.20
C LYS A 90 3.99 9.60 -18.44
N THR A 91 4.31 8.35 -18.74
CA THR A 91 3.63 7.60 -19.83
C THR A 91 2.34 6.94 -19.35
N LEU A 92 2.08 6.97 -18.04
CA LEU A 92 0.90 6.36 -17.41
C LEU A 92 -0.14 7.43 -17.07
N THR A 93 -1.37 7.21 -17.54
CA THR A 93 -2.54 8.03 -17.21
C THR A 93 -3.72 7.13 -16.86
N VAL A 94 -4.53 7.55 -15.89
CA VAL A 94 -5.78 6.90 -15.51
C VAL A 94 -6.88 7.94 -15.60
N GLU A 95 -7.87 7.73 -16.47
CA GLU A 95 -8.99 8.67 -16.68
C GLU A 95 -8.54 10.11 -16.96
N GLY A 96 -7.44 10.26 -17.71
CA GLY A 96 -6.86 11.58 -18.03
C GLY A 96 -6.04 12.22 -16.90
N LEU A 97 -5.95 11.58 -15.73
CA LEU A 97 -5.12 12.05 -14.62
C LEU A 97 -3.73 11.39 -14.65
N PRO A 98 -2.67 12.12 -14.25
CA PRO A 98 -1.34 11.52 -14.09
C PRO A 98 -1.36 10.39 -13.07
N TYR A 99 -0.62 9.32 -13.35
CA TYR A 99 -0.51 8.20 -12.41
C TYR A 99 0.12 8.65 -11.07
N PRO A 100 -0.46 8.33 -9.90
CA PRO A 100 0.09 8.77 -8.61
C PRO A 100 1.46 8.14 -8.31
N GLN A 101 2.36 8.91 -7.69
CA GLN A 101 3.71 8.47 -7.35
C GLN A 101 3.71 7.28 -6.38
N MET A 102 2.92 7.36 -5.30
CA MET A 102 2.86 6.26 -4.31
C MET A 102 2.18 5.02 -4.89
N LYS A 103 1.25 5.18 -5.84
CA LYS A 103 0.66 4.05 -6.58
C LYS A 103 1.67 3.38 -7.51
N MET A 104 2.64 4.13 -8.05
CA MET A 104 3.74 3.55 -8.83
C MET A 104 4.63 2.67 -7.96
N LEU A 105 4.99 3.17 -6.77
CA LEU A 105 5.76 2.37 -5.79
C LEU A 105 4.98 1.14 -5.33
N ASP A 106 3.69 1.31 -5.04
CA ASP A 106 2.79 0.21 -4.66
C ASP A 106 2.85 -0.94 -5.66
N MET A 107 2.56 -0.65 -6.94
CA MET A 107 2.55 -1.67 -7.99
C MET A 107 3.93 -2.29 -8.22
N GLY A 108 5.00 -1.49 -8.20
CA GLY A 108 6.37 -1.97 -8.40
C GLY A 108 6.82 -2.93 -7.29
N PHE A 109 6.67 -2.54 -6.03
CA PHE A 109 7.05 -3.40 -4.91
C PHE A 109 6.11 -4.58 -4.71
N TRP A 110 4.82 -4.41 -5.02
CA TRP A 110 3.87 -5.51 -5.03
C TRP A 110 4.28 -6.59 -6.03
N GLN A 111 4.68 -6.21 -7.24
CA GLN A 111 5.15 -7.13 -8.29
C GLN A 111 6.37 -7.93 -7.79
N ILE A 112 7.35 -7.27 -7.21
CA ILE A 112 8.53 -7.93 -6.63
C ILE A 112 8.11 -8.93 -5.54
N GLY A 113 7.22 -8.52 -4.63
CA GLY A 113 6.71 -9.39 -3.57
C GLY A 113 5.96 -10.61 -4.10
N PHE A 114 5.15 -10.43 -5.14
CA PHE A 114 4.39 -11.49 -5.81
C PHE A 114 5.32 -12.49 -6.49
N GLU A 115 6.34 -12.03 -7.21
CA GLU A 115 7.35 -12.88 -7.86
C GLU A 115 8.14 -13.68 -6.83
N LEU A 116 8.55 -13.06 -5.71
CA LEU A 116 9.24 -13.75 -4.62
C LEU A 116 8.41 -14.85 -3.97
N ASP A 117 7.09 -14.70 -3.93
CA ASP A 117 6.18 -15.72 -3.41
C ASP A 117 5.97 -16.83 -4.43
N SER A 118 5.79 -16.46 -5.71
CA SER A 118 5.60 -17.40 -6.82
C SER A 118 6.82 -18.28 -7.08
N ASN A 119 8.02 -17.73 -6.94
CA ASN A 119 9.29 -18.43 -7.13
C ASN A 119 9.62 -19.42 -6.01
N LYS A 120 8.86 -19.45 -4.90
CA LYS A 120 9.05 -20.43 -3.83
C LYS A 120 8.48 -21.82 -4.16
N GLY A 121 7.77 -21.96 -5.28
CA GLY A 121 7.07 -23.19 -5.65
C GLY A 121 5.93 -23.54 -4.70
N LEU A 122 5.03 -24.43 -5.12
CA LEU A 122 4.05 -25.05 -4.22
C LEU A 122 4.82 -25.80 -3.13
N GLN A 123 4.83 -25.28 -1.91
CA GLN A 123 5.29 -26.07 -0.78
C GLN A 123 4.27 -27.17 -0.54
N ILE A 124 4.63 -28.40 -0.90
CA ILE A 124 3.87 -29.58 -0.52
C ILE A 124 3.84 -29.59 1.01
N ALA A 125 2.65 -29.38 1.59
CA ALA A 125 2.45 -29.51 3.02
C ALA A 125 2.84 -30.95 3.41
N HIS A 126 3.82 -31.08 4.29
CA HIS A 126 4.28 -32.38 4.77
C HIS A 126 3.34 -32.94 5.85
#